data_AF-A0A1H8UIJ4-F1
#
_entry.id   AF-A0A1H8UIJ4-F1
#
_cell.length_a   1.000
_cell.length_b   1.000
_cell.length_c   1.000
_cell.angle_alpha   90.00
_cell.angle_beta   90.00
_cell.angle_gamma   90.00
#
_symmetry.space_group_name_H-M   'P 1'
#
loop_
_entity.id
_entity.type
_entity.pdbx_description
1 polymer ?
#
loop_
_entity_poly.entity_id
_entity_poly.type
_entity_poly.pdbx_seq_one_letter_code
_entity_poly.pdbx_strand_id
1 'polypeptide(L)' 'MKNINIEVEENQYESLKETKKRYGLTWRGMLLHAQRELDSGSATE' A
#
# COMPACT_ATOMS: atom_id res chain seq x y z
N MET A 1 -14.76 9.06 12.38
CA MET A 1 -13.90 8.61 11.26
C MET A 1 -12.90 7.62 11.82
N LYS A 2 -12.51 6.58 11.06
CA LYS A 2 -11.47 5.63 11.48
C LYS A 2 -10.13 6.05 10.85
N ASN A 3 -9.04 5.94 11.60
CA ASN A 3 -7.69 6.22 11.12
C ASN A 3 -6.85 4.94 11.16
N ILE A 4 -5.80 4.90 10.34
CA ILE A 4 -4.81 3.84 10.33
C ILE A 4 -3.47 4.52 10.51
N ASN A 5 -2.75 4.15 11.56
CA ASN A 5 -1.36 4.51 11.76
C ASN A 5 -0.50 3.29 11.40
N ILE A 6 0.57 3.51 10.63
CA ILE A 6 1.47 2.45 10.19
C ILE A 6 2.88 2.92 10.54
N GLU A 7 3.52 2.22 11.47
CA GLU A 7 4.93 2.40 11.81
C GLU A 7 5.76 1.41 10.97
N VAL A 8 6.81 1.92 10.34
CA VAL A 8 7.74 1.15 9.51
C VAL A 8 9.15 1.68 9.73
N GLU A 9 10.14 0.85 9.42
CA GLU A 9 11.54 1.28 9.46
C GLU A 9 11.84 2.28 8.34
N GLU A 10 12.92 3.07 8.49
CA GLU A 10 13.28 4.15 7.55
C GLU A 10 13.48 3.63 6.11
N ASN A 11 14.14 2.48 5.96
CA ASN A 11 14.36 1.85 4.66
C ASN A 11 13.04 1.43 3.98
N GLN A 12 12.08 0.93 4.74
CA GLN A 12 10.76 0.57 4.25
C GLN A 12 9.97 1.82 3.86
N TYR A 13 10.05 2.88 4.67
CA TYR A 13 9.41 4.16 4.38
C TYR A 13 9.90 4.75 3.04
N GLU A 14 11.21 4.81 2.81
CA GLU A 14 11.76 5.36 1.58
C GLU A 14 11.40 4.48 0.37
N SER A 15 11.47 3.14 0.49
CA SER A 15 11.02 2.22 -0.58
C SER A 15 9.53 2.39 -0.95
N LEU A 16 8.67 2.52 0.07
CA LEU A 16 7.25 2.78 -0.11
C LEU A 16 7.00 4.15 -0.77
N LYS A 17 7.77 5.17 -0.38
CA LYS A 17 7.69 6.53 -0.93
C LYS A 17 8.12 6.60 -2.38
N GLU A 18 9.18 5.89 -2.76
CA GLU A 18 9.60 5.75 -4.15
C GLU A 18 8.53 5.08 -5.01
N THR A 19 7.97 3.97 -4.51
CA THR A 19 6.87 3.26 -5.17
C THR A 19 5.66 4.16 -5.36
N LYS A 20 5.25 4.88 -4.29
CA LYS A 20 4.17 5.86 -4.33
C LYS A 20 4.38 6.89 -5.45
N LYS A 21 5.59 7.47 -5.53
CA LYS A 21 5.95 8.48 -6.53
C LYS A 21 5.94 7.90 -7.94
N ARG A 22 6.53 6.71 -8.13
CA ARG A 22 6.63 6.04 -9.44
C ARG A 22 5.26 5.81 -10.08
N TYR A 23 4.27 5.41 -9.28
CA TYR A 23 2.93 5.09 -9.78
C TYR A 23 1.89 6.21 -9.58
N GLY A 24 2.32 7.40 -9.12
CA GLY A 24 1.41 8.54 -8.91
C GLY A 24 0.33 8.31 -7.84
N LEU A 25 0.63 7.49 -6.82
CA LEU A 25 -0.32 7.08 -5.80
C LEU A 25 -0.31 8.00 -4.57
N THR A 26 -1.33 7.86 -3.73
CA THR A 26 -1.28 8.29 -2.32
C THR A 26 -1.02 7.10 -1.42
N TRP A 27 -0.67 7.31 -0.15
CA TRP A 27 -0.53 6.20 0.82
C TRP A 27 -1.82 5.39 0.95
N ARG A 28 -2.97 6.07 1.03
CA ARG A 28 -4.29 5.44 0.98
C ARG A 28 -4.51 4.67 -0.33
N GLY A 29 -4.10 5.25 -1.46
CA GLY A 29 -4.19 4.62 -2.77
C GLY A 29 -3.39 3.32 -2.84
N MET A 30 -2.16 3.31 -2.30
CA MET A 30 -1.34 2.10 -2.20
C MET A 30 -2.01 1.01 -1.36
N LEU A 31 -2.54 1.36 -0.17
CA LEU A 31 -3.23 0.40 0.69
C LEU A 31 -4.47 -0.20 0.03
N LEU A 32 -5.28 0.62 -0.64
CA LEU A 32 -6.47 0.14 -1.37
C LEU A 32 -6.10 -0.69 -2.60
N HIS A 33 -5.00 -0.36 -3.28
CA HIS A 33 -4.51 -1.17 -4.38
C HIS A 33 -4.05 -2.55 -3.88
N ALA A 34 -3.22 -2.59 -2.84
CA ALA A 34 -2.77 -3.84 -2.22
C ALA A 34 -3.95 -4.70 -1.73
N GLN A 35 -4.96 -4.10 -1.10
CA GLN A 35 -6.17 -4.81 -0.69
C GLN A 35 -6.86 -5.49 -1.88
N ARG A 36 -7.06 -4.77 -2.99
CA ARG A 36 -7.69 -5.33 -4.20
C ARG A 36 -6.87 -6.47 -4.80
N GLU A 37 -5.55 -6.36 -4.82
CA GLU A 37 -4.68 -7.42 -5.34
C GLU A 37 -4.78 -8.68 -4.46
N LEU A 38 -4.82 -8.52 -3.14
CA LEU A 38 -5.02 -9.64 -2.20
C LEU A 38 -6.40 -10.29 -2.38
N ASP A 39 -7.46 -9.49 -2.52
CA ASP A 39 -8.82 -9.98 -2.75
C ASP A 39 -8.94 -10.68 -4.13
N SER A 40 -8.23 -10.19 -5.15
CA SER A 40 -8.22 -10.76 -6.52
C SER A 40 -7.46 -12.08 -6.60
N GLY A 41 -6.51 -12.31 -5.70
CA GLY A 41 -5.77 -13.57 -5.59
C GLY A 41 -6.57 -14.73 -4.97
N SER A 42 -7.76 -14.47 -4.43
CA SER A 42 -8.64 -15.50 -3.82
C SER A 42 -9.55 -16.22 -4.82
N ALA A 43 -9.40 -15.98 -6.13
CA ALA A 43 -10.17 -16.65 -7.19
C ALA A 43 -9.52 -17.94 -7.73
N THR A 44 -8.39 -18.38 -7.16
CA THR A 44 -7.77 -19.67 -7.49
C THR A 44 -7.29 -20.37 -6.23
N GLU A 45 -7.89 -21.56 -6.02
CA GLU A 45 -7.62 -22.63 -5.04
C GLU A 45 -8.42 -22.60 -3.72
#